data_AF-A0A1C0VCJ2-F1
#
_entry.id   AF-A0A1C0VCJ2-F1
#
_cell.length_a   1.000
_cell.length_b   1.000
_cell.length_c   1.000
_cell.angle_alpha   90.00
_cell.angle_beta   90.00
_cell.angle_gamma   90.00
#
_symmetry.space_group_name_H-M   'P 1'
#
loop_
_entity.id
_entity.type
_entity.pdbx_description
1 polymer ?
#
loop_
_entity_poly.entity_id
_entity_poly.type
_entity_poly.pdbx_seq_one_letter_code
_entity_poly.pdbx_strand_id
1 'polypeptide(L)'
;MRSLNSQNKYPDCLWMQLEAIPLQSTTTEPPHIDIYLTLNFNEHWEPLLNGRLKFGLQGGTLKLKLENCELPLTSRQLTGSFNLFSPEKPSILETSLNPNQNPDAGNQLSTDKTDRKQITTCHIITTGSDINPAWVFTTEPGETILKGLLKSTKIGHFPTQPCRIQATFEVEKEDIHLIDIEGLWKHDITPNQHAILERILIIYLLETKLKPDLSWIQLCYDCANVEKNNTSIITEVKIEIQELIESIITAKTHNFMELCQIANLNPAIDFIGGNLRGTTFNGCDFSSANLYRVNFRGANLNDTDFSDANLSNAKFGGADLSGAFLGNADLSDADLHRASIALANLSGANLRGANLCETNLTNTNLSGADVTAARFKNNTGISEEMKDNLIQRGAIFAE
;
A
#
# COMPACT_ATOMS: atom_id res chain seq x y z
N MET A 1 25.40 18.75 0.10
CA MET A 1 25.24 17.74 1.16
C MET A 1 26.02 16.50 0.76
N ARG A 2 26.66 15.77 1.68
CA ARG A 2 27.31 14.49 1.36
C ARG A 2 26.48 13.34 1.91
N SER A 3 26.30 12.28 1.12
CA SER A 3 25.80 11.01 1.66
C SER A 3 26.87 10.41 2.54
N LEU A 4 26.52 10.12 3.80
CA LEU A 4 27.46 9.59 4.79
C LEU A 4 27.38 8.07 4.82
N ASN A 5 26.16 7.53 4.88
CA ASN A 5 25.87 6.11 4.96
C ASN A 5 24.50 5.84 4.35
N SER A 6 24.30 4.61 3.87
CA SER A 6 23.01 4.12 3.41
C SER A 6 22.96 2.59 3.52
N GLN A 7 21.76 2.05 3.74
CA GLN A 7 21.50 0.63 3.64
C GLN A 7 20.19 0.41 2.91
N ASN A 8 20.12 -0.70 2.18
CA ASN A 8 18.89 -1.19 1.59
C ASN A 8 18.91 -2.71 1.66
N LYS A 9 17.90 -3.28 2.32
CA LYS A 9 17.83 -4.73 2.51
C LYS A 9 17.38 -5.47 1.25
N TYR A 10 16.57 -4.81 0.41
CA TYR A 10 16.02 -5.35 -0.82
C TYR A 10 16.03 -4.30 -1.94
N PRO A 11 17.22 -3.96 -2.49
CA PRO A 11 17.34 -2.91 -3.51
C PRO A 11 16.60 -3.23 -4.81
N ASP A 12 16.33 -4.51 -5.08
CA ASP A 12 15.51 -4.95 -6.21
C ASP A 12 14.01 -4.70 -5.98
N CYS A 13 13.54 -4.68 -4.72
CA CYS A 13 12.14 -4.40 -4.35
C CYS A 13 11.86 -2.90 -4.25
N LEU A 14 12.72 -2.20 -3.52
CA LEU A 14 12.66 -0.76 -3.36
C LEU A 14 14.07 -0.23 -3.50
N TRP A 15 14.32 0.68 -4.43
CA TRP A 15 15.54 1.45 -4.47
C TRP A 15 15.24 2.91 -4.14
N MET A 16 16.09 3.53 -3.31
CA MET A 16 15.92 4.89 -2.82
C MET A 16 17.21 5.69 -3.00
N GLN A 17 17.08 6.94 -3.43
CA GLN A 17 18.16 7.91 -3.49
C GLN A 17 17.66 9.29 -3.07
N LEU A 18 18.51 10.04 -2.36
CA LEU A 18 18.31 11.45 -2.08
C LEU A 18 19.40 12.29 -2.74
N GLU A 19 19.00 13.40 -3.34
CA GLU A 19 19.88 14.40 -3.93
C GLU A 19 19.63 15.75 -3.27
N ALA A 20 20.70 16.45 -2.93
CA ALA A 20 20.63 17.75 -2.26
C ALA A 20 21.27 18.82 -3.13
N ILE A 21 20.46 19.76 -3.62
CA ILE A 21 20.85 20.81 -4.56
C ILE A 21 20.88 22.15 -3.81
N PRO A 22 22.06 22.74 -3.56
CA PRO A 22 22.16 24.05 -2.94
C PRO A 22 21.73 25.14 -3.93
N LEU A 23 20.88 26.06 -3.48
CA LEU A 23 20.42 27.22 -4.22
C LEU A 23 20.96 28.50 -3.60
N GLN A 24 21.47 29.40 -4.45
CA GLN A 24 22.04 30.66 -4.01
C GLN A 24 20.95 31.64 -3.57
N SER A 25 21.32 32.57 -2.67
CA SER A 25 20.43 33.64 -2.23
C SER A 25 19.94 34.46 -3.43
N THR A 26 18.64 34.74 -3.45
CA THR A 26 18.06 35.73 -4.35
C THR A 26 17.67 36.98 -3.55
N THR A 27 17.19 38.03 -4.22
CA THR A 27 16.66 39.22 -3.54
C THR A 27 15.43 38.93 -2.69
N THR A 28 14.76 37.79 -2.90
CA THR A 28 13.50 37.40 -2.27
C THR A 28 13.63 36.24 -1.29
N GLU A 29 14.68 35.41 -1.40
CA GLU A 29 14.85 34.23 -0.54
C GLU A 29 16.31 34.03 -0.09
N PRO A 30 16.52 33.65 1.19
CA PRO A 30 17.84 33.25 1.68
C PRO A 30 18.32 31.96 0.99
N PRO A 31 19.64 31.68 1.05
CA PRO A 31 20.18 30.44 0.51
C PRO A 31 19.57 29.24 1.20
N HIS A 32 19.21 28.22 0.41
CA HIS A 32 18.56 27.01 0.88
C HIS A 32 19.06 25.80 0.08
N ILE A 33 18.71 24.60 0.53
CA ILE A 33 19.05 23.32 -0.07
C ILE A 33 17.74 22.64 -0.41
N ASP A 34 17.54 22.39 -1.69
CA ASP A 34 16.43 21.54 -2.14
C ASP A 34 16.82 20.08 -2.00
N ILE A 35 15.90 19.26 -1.49
CA ILE A 35 16.09 17.81 -1.43
C ILE A 35 15.11 17.15 -2.39
N TYR A 36 15.67 16.31 -3.26
CA TYR A 36 14.96 15.53 -4.25
C TYR A 36 15.04 14.05 -3.87
N LEU A 37 13.90 13.39 -4.00
CA LEU A 37 13.73 11.95 -3.82
C LEU A 37 13.69 11.26 -5.17
N THR A 38 14.42 10.15 -5.29
CA THR A 38 14.14 9.16 -6.32
C THR A 38 13.81 7.83 -5.66
N LEU A 39 12.67 7.25 -6.02
CA LEU A 39 12.26 5.90 -5.62
C LEU A 39 12.01 5.04 -6.84
N ASN A 40 12.45 3.79 -6.81
CA ASN A 40 12.06 2.78 -7.78
C ASN A 40 11.45 1.59 -7.04
N PHE A 41 10.15 1.38 -7.23
CA PHE A 41 9.42 0.25 -6.67
C PHE A 41 9.36 -0.90 -7.67
N ASN A 42 9.49 -2.12 -7.19
CA ASN A 42 9.39 -3.33 -7.99
C ASN A 42 9.06 -4.54 -7.08
N GLU A 43 9.26 -5.74 -7.61
CA GLU A 43 9.01 -7.02 -6.95
C GLU A 43 10.32 -7.76 -6.69
N HIS A 44 10.36 -8.58 -5.63
CA HIS A 44 11.54 -9.35 -5.24
C HIS A 44 11.17 -10.80 -4.92
N TRP A 45 12.04 -11.72 -5.35
CA TRP A 45 11.96 -13.14 -4.99
C TRP A 45 12.84 -13.41 -3.77
N GLU A 46 12.22 -13.85 -2.68
CA GLU A 46 12.92 -14.24 -1.45
C GLU A 46 12.90 -15.78 -1.29
N PRO A 47 14.06 -16.44 -1.20
CA PRO A 47 14.14 -17.84 -0.84
C PRO A 47 13.64 -18.07 0.60
N LEU A 48 12.78 -19.08 0.79
CA LEU A 48 12.23 -19.44 2.10
C LEU A 48 12.07 -20.95 2.21
N LEU A 49 12.59 -21.54 3.29
CA LEU A 49 12.59 -22.99 3.52
C LEU A 49 13.12 -23.76 2.28
N ASN A 50 12.30 -24.62 1.69
CA ASN A 50 12.54 -25.41 0.49
C ASN A 50 11.93 -24.79 -0.78
N GLY A 51 11.38 -23.58 -0.68
CA GLY A 51 10.71 -22.85 -1.75
C GLY A 51 11.16 -21.39 -1.83
N ARG A 52 10.27 -20.55 -2.33
CA ARG A 52 10.47 -19.10 -2.43
C ARG A 52 9.13 -18.38 -2.49
N LEU A 53 9.11 -17.13 -2.07
CA LEU A 53 7.98 -16.23 -2.22
C LEU A 53 8.40 -15.00 -3.02
N LYS A 54 7.46 -14.43 -3.75
CA LYS A 54 7.60 -13.17 -4.45
C LYS A 54 6.76 -12.13 -3.74
N PHE A 55 7.35 -10.98 -3.41
CA PHE A 55 6.61 -9.89 -2.78
C PHE A 55 6.90 -8.55 -3.47
N GLY A 56 5.98 -7.62 -3.28
CA GLY A 56 6.14 -6.22 -3.62
C GLY A 56 5.46 -5.34 -2.57
N LEU A 57 5.60 -4.03 -2.72
CA LEU A 57 5.02 -3.07 -1.79
C LEU A 57 3.77 -2.45 -2.38
N GLN A 58 2.66 -2.45 -1.63
CA GLN A 58 1.45 -1.70 -1.95
C GLN A 58 1.38 -0.35 -1.21
N GLY A 59 2.40 -0.04 -0.42
CA GLY A 59 2.53 1.20 0.32
C GLY A 59 3.83 1.27 1.10
N GLY A 60 3.87 2.18 2.05
CA GLY A 60 4.99 2.39 2.96
C GLY A 60 5.13 3.86 3.32
N THR A 61 5.97 4.15 4.30
CA THR A 61 6.16 5.51 4.80
C THR A 61 7.62 5.92 4.68
N LEU A 62 7.87 7.00 3.94
CA LEU A 62 9.13 7.73 4.02
C LEU A 62 9.08 8.64 5.23
N LYS A 63 10.01 8.50 6.17
CA LYS A 63 10.17 9.42 7.31
C LYS A 63 11.53 10.09 7.21
N LEU A 64 11.58 11.38 7.55
CA LEU A 64 12.85 12.05 7.82
C LEU A 64 12.93 12.32 9.31
N LYS A 65 14.08 12.02 9.90
CA LYS A 65 14.49 12.54 11.19
C LYS A 65 15.46 13.68 10.95
N LEU A 66 15.08 14.88 11.37
CA LEU A 66 15.86 16.10 11.16
C LEU A 66 16.58 16.49 12.45
N GLU A 67 17.88 16.75 12.36
CA GLU A 67 18.68 17.30 13.46
C GLU A 67 19.23 18.67 13.03
N ASN A 68 19.02 19.68 13.88
CA ASN A 68 19.41 21.08 13.67
C ASN A 68 18.74 21.75 12.44
N CYS A 69 17.63 21.19 11.95
CA CYS A 69 16.77 21.84 10.96
C CYS A 69 15.31 21.39 11.12
N GLU A 70 14.41 22.11 10.46
CA GLU A 70 12.97 21.83 10.44
C GLU A 70 12.44 21.93 9.00
N LEU A 71 11.37 21.20 8.71
CA LEU A 71 10.63 21.25 7.45
C LEU A 71 9.13 21.47 7.72
N PRO A 72 8.69 22.75 7.80
CA PRO A 72 7.29 23.10 7.99
C PRO A 72 6.38 22.46 6.95
N LEU A 73 5.14 22.14 7.33
CA LEU A 73 4.15 21.54 6.43
C LEU A 73 4.00 22.32 5.10
N THR A 74 4.07 23.65 5.13
CA THR A 74 3.98 24.53 3.95
C THR A 74 5.14 24.37 2.97
N SER A 75 6.28 23.86 3.43
CA SER A 75 7.47 23.63 2.61
C SER A 75 7.56 22.20 2.07
N ARG A 76 6.63 21.31 2.46
CA ARG A 76 6.58 19.91 1.99
C ARG A 76 5.81 19.86 0.67
N GLN A 77 6.48 19.42 -0.39
CA GLN A 77 5.94 19.49 -1.76
C GLN A 77 5.52 18.13 -2.33
N LEU A 78 5.87 17.03 -1.64
CA LEU A 78 5.56 15.68 -2.09
C LEU A 78 4.16 15.25 -1.61
N THR A 79 3.10 15.72 -2.28
CA THR A 79 1.73 15.28 -1.98
C THR A 79 0.85 15.25 -3.23
N GLY A 80 -0.11 14.33 -3.26
CA GLY A 80 -1.00 14.11 -4.40
C GLY A 80 -0.70 12.81 -5.15
N SER A 81 -1.12 12.74 -6.41
CA SER A 81 -0.98 11.55 -7.26
C SER A 81 0.22 11.67 -8.20
N PHE A 82 1.02 10.62 -8.28
CA PHE A 82 2.24 10.57 -9.09
C PHE A 82 2.28 9.30 -9.93
N ASN A 83 2.58 9.46 -11.22
CA ASN A 83 2.76 8.33 -12.12
C ASN A 83 4.16 7.73 -11.95
N LEU A 84 4.23 6.41 -11.82
CA LEU A 84 5.47 5.64 -11.79
C LEU A 84 5.79 5.12 -13.19
N PHE A 85 6.98 5.42 -13.69
CA PHE A 85 7.38 5.09 -15.06
C PHE A 85 8.35 3.92 -15.10
N SER A 86 8.39 3.19 -16.22
CA SER A 86 9.44 2.19 -16.42
C SER A 86 10.83 2.84 -16.37
N PRO A 87 11.79 2.27 -15.61
CA PRO A 87 13.16 2.76 -15.64
C PRO A 87 13.73 2.61 -17.05
N GLU A 88 14.26 3.70 -17.61
CA GLU A 88 14.87 3.68 -18.95
C GLU A 88 15.99 2.63 -18.98
N LYS A 89 15.91 1.66 -19.89
CA LYS A 89 17.11 0.88 -20.23
C LYS A 89 18.16 1.86 -20.70
N PRO A 90 19.44 1.73 -20.28
CA PRO A 90 20.50 2.48 -20.94
C PRO A 90 20.46 2.14 -22.42
N SER A 91 20.13 3.11 -23.26
CA SER A 91 20.30 3.00 -24.71
C SER A 91 21.79 2.80 -24.95
N ILE A 92 22.19 1.56 -25.25
CA ILE A 92 23.52 1.27 -25.76
C ILE A 92 23.62 2.06 -27.06
N LEU A 93 24.44 3.12 -27.04
CA LEU A 93 24.93 3.75 -28.25
C LEU A 93 25.76 2.70 -28.99
N GLU A 94 25.11 1.92 -29.86
CA GLU A 94 25.82 1.26 -30.95
C GLU A 94 26.29 2.37 -31.89
N THR A 95 27.49 2.89 -31.61
CA THR A 95 28.33 3.55 -32.59
C THR A 95 28.64 2.56 -33.71
N SER A 96 27.76 2.49 -34.71
CA SER A 96 28.13 2.07 -36.04
C SER A 96 28.25 3.32 -36.92
N LEU A 97 29.50 3.73 -37.11
CA LEU A 97 29.90 4.64 -38.18
C LEU A 97 29.46 4.02 -39.51
N ASN A 98 28.46 4.61 -40.15
CA ASN A 98 28.17 4.38 -41.56
C ASN A 98 28.35 5.71 -42.31
N PRO A 99 29.53 5.97 -42.90
CA PRO A 99 29.73 7.14 -43.74
C PRO A 99 29.23 6.78 -45.14
N ASN A 100 27.97 7.06 -45.44
CA ASN A 100 27.43 7.34 -46.77
C ASN A 100 25.90 7.29 -46.74
N GLN A 101 25.25 8.46 -46.71
CA GLN A 101 24.14 8.80 -47.63
C GLN A 101 23.68 10.26 -47.44
N ASN A 102 23.27 10.86 -48.56
CA ASN A 102 23.14 12.28 -48.87
C ASN A 102 22.13 13.09 -48.02
N PRO A 103 22.32 14.43 -47.93
CA PRO A 103 21.31 15.35 -47.43
C PRO A 103 20.37 15.72 -48.57
N ASP A 104 19.08 15.34 -48.48
CA ASP A 104 17.93 16.09 -49.01
C ASP A 104 16.69 15.18 -49.04
N ALA A 105 15.89 15.27 -47.98
CA ALA A 105 14.45 15.05 -48.02
C ALA A 105 13.83 15.69 -46.77
N GLY A 106 13.23 16.86 -46.94
CA GLY A 106 12.40 17.46 -45.91
C GLY A 106 11.11 16.66 -45.73
N ASN A 107 10.78 16.31 -44.50
CA ASN A 107 9.45 16.53 -43.92
C ASN A 107 9.37 16.06 -42.46
N GLN A 108 8.65 16.86 -41.68
CA GLN A 108 8.07 16.58 -40.36
C GLN A 108 9.04 16.54 -39.16
N LEU A 109 9.14 17.68 -38.47
CA LEU A 109 9.24 17.70 -37.02
C LEU A 109 8.00 17.00 -36.44
N SER A 110 8.10 15.70 -36.14
CA SER A 110 7.31 15.11 -35.07
C SER A 110 8.16 15.19 -33.80
N THR A 111 7.57 15.80 -32.78
CA THR A 111 8.13 15.84 -31.43
C THR A 111 8.25 14.41 -30.93
N ASP A 112 9.48 13.95 -30.77
CA ASP A 112 9.82 12.62 -30.26
C ASP A 112 9.45 12.56 -28.76
N LYS A 113 8.17 12.29 -28.48
CA LYS A 113 7.71 11.83 -27.18
C LYS A 113 8.23 10.41 -27.04
N THR A 114 9.36 10.28 -26.35
CA THR A 114 9.83 8.98 -25.86
C THR A 114 8.69 8.32 -25.07
N ASP A 115 8.16 7.22 -25.60
CA ASP A 115 7.10 6.39 -25.02
C ASP A 115 7.57 5.76 -23.69
N ARG A 116 7.60 6.55 -22.61
CA ARG A 116 7.75 6.01 -21.26
C ARG A 116 6.44 5.36 -20.86
N LYS A 117 6.38 4.03 -20.95
CA LYS A 117 5.24 3.25 -20.48
C LYS A 117 5.07 3.47 -18.97
N GLN A 118 3.99 4.18 -18.60
CA GLN A 118 3.53 4.27 -17.22
C GLN A 118 3.19 2.86 -16.72
N ILE A 119 3.58 2.54 -15.49
CA ILE A 119 3.36 1.22 -14.90
C ILE A 119 2.22 1.29 -13.89
N THR A 120 2.28 2.19 -12.90
CA THR A 120 1.25 2.36 -11.86
C THR A 120 1.15 3.82 -11.42
N THR A 121 0.09 4.17 -10.70
CA THR A 121 -0.06 5.46 -10.01
C THR A 121 0.11 5.27 -8.50
N CYS A 122 0.84 6.19 -7.87
CA CYS A 122 1.00 6.26 -6.43
C CYS A 122 0.32 7.51 -5.87
N HIS A 123 -0.37 7.39 -4.75
CA HIS A 123 -0.86 8.53 -3.96
C HIS A 123 0.05 8.75 -2.76
N ILE A 124 0.35 10.03 -2.49
CA ILE A 124 1.23 10.43 -1.40
C ILE A 124 0.53 11.45 -0.51
N ILE A 125 0.40 11.11 0.77
CA ILE A 125 -0.13 12.00 1.81
C ILE A 125 1.02 12.46 2.69
N THR A 126 1.15 13.77 2.84
CA THR A 126 2.12 14.37 3.77
C THR A 126 1.57 14.37 5.19
N THR A 127 2.37 13.89 6.14
CA THR A 127 2.05 13.81 7.58
C THR A 127 3.29 14.14 8.43
N GLY A 128 3.21 13.96 9.74
CA GLY A 128 4.35 14.16 10.65
C GLY A 128 4.58 15.61 11.08
N SER A 129 5.51 15.80 12.02
CA SER A 129 5.86 17.12 12.58
C SER A 129 6.99 17.78 11.81
N ASP A 130 7.29 19.05 12.12
CA ASP A 130 8.33 19.81 11.41
C ASP A 130 9.74 19.24 11.58
N ILE A 131 9.99 18.49 12.64
CA ILE A 131 11.27 17.78 12.89
C ILE A 131 11.24 16.29 12.48
N ASN A 132 10.04 15.72 12.30
CA ASN A 132 9.84 14.35 11.85
C ASN A 132 8.78 14.30 10.73
N PRO A 133 9.04 14.92 9.56
CA PRO A 133 8.08 14.90 8.47
C PRO A 133 8.00 13.50 7.86
N ALA A 134 6.81 13.12 7.40
CA ALA A 134 6.57 11.82 6.82
C ALA A 134 5.68 11.90 5.58
N TRP A 135 5.82 10.92 4.71
CA TRP A 135 5.04 10.75 3.49
C TRP A 135 4.57 9.32 3.40
N VAL A 136 3.25 9.13 3.44
CA VAL A 136 2.61 7.82 3.30
C VAL A 136 2.32 7.60 1.82
N PHE A 137 2.89 6.53 1.26
CA PHE A 137 2.70 6.08 -0.11
C PHE A 137 1.63 4.99 -0.13
N THR A 138 0.68 5.10 -1.05
CA THR A 138 -0.31 4.04 -1.31
C THR A 138 -0.50 3.84 -2.80
N THR A 139 -0.93 2.64 -3.18
CA THR A 139 -1.38 2.37 -4.55
C THR A 139 -2.70 3.06 -4.86
N GLU A 140 -2.93 3.34 -6.15
CA GLU A 140 -4.27 3.72 -6.64
C GLU A 140 -5.24 2.52 -6.51
N PRO A 141 -6.55 2.76 -6.27
CA PRO A 141 -7.55 1.70 -6.25
C PRO A 141 -7.51 0.85 -7.53
N GLY A 142 -7.37 -0.47 -7.36
CA GLY A 142 -7.28 -1.42 -8.47
C GLY A 142 -5.86 -1.93 -8.74
N GLU A 143 -4.83 -1.16 -8.39
CA GLU A 143 -3.44 -1.61 -8.44
C GLU A 143 -3.10 -2.48 -7.22
N THR A 144 -2.29 -3.52 -7.44
CA THR A 144 -1.90 -4.47 -6.38
C THR A 144 -0.62 -4.05 -5.68
N ILE A 145 0.33 -3.45 -6.39
CA ILE A 145 1.62 -2.99 -5.87
C ILE A 145 2.04 -1.68 -6.54
N LEU A 146 2.88 -0.91 -5.86
CA LEU A 146 3.67 0.16 -6.45
C LEU A 146 4.73 -0.46 -7.35
N LYS A 147 4.77 -0.05 -8.62
CA LYS A 147 5.78 -0.52 -9.57
C LYS A 147 6.20 0.60 -10.50
N GLY A 148 7.50 0.83 -10.59
CA GLY A 148 8.13 1.85 -11.43
C GLY A 148 8.85 2.95 -10.64
N LEU A 149 9.35 3.91 -11.41
CA LEU A 149 10.25 4.98 -10.99
C LEU A 149 9.48 6.28 -10.72
N LEU A 150 9.61 6.80 -9.50
CA LEU A 150 9.38 8.19 -9.13
C LEU A 150 10.72 8.93 -9.22
N LYS A 151 10.93 9.70 -10.30
CA LYS A 151 12.23 10.31 -10.61
C LYS A 151 12.35 11.71 -10.00
N SER A 152 13.42 11.96 -9.24
CA SER A 152 13.89 13.28 -8.79
C SER A 152 12.74 14.24 -8.44
N THR A 153 11.91 13.85 -7.47
CA THR A 153 10.76 14.63 -7.02
C THR A 153 11.14 15.42 -5.79
N LYS A 154 10.89 16.74 -5.81
CA LYS A 154 11.25 17.63 -4.70
C LYS A 154 10.42 17.30 -3.46
N ILE A 155 11.10 17.00 -2.35
CA ILE A 155 10.47 16.77 -1.05
C ILE A 155 10.19 18.10 -0.36
N GLY A 156 11.14 19.03 -0.44
CA GLY A 156 11.06 20.34 0.18
C GLY A 156 12.39 21.09 0.10
N HIS A 157 12.42 22.31 0.66
CA HIS A 157 13.62 23.13 0.79
C HIS A 157 14.00 23.27 2.26
N PHE A 158 15.31 23.29 2.53
CA PHE A 158 15.89 23.37 3.87
C PHE A 158 16.84 24.57 3.96
N PRO A 159 16.91 25.31 5.08
CA PRO A 159 17.87 26.40 5.21
C PRO A 159 19.32 25.88 5.13
N THR A 160 20.25 26.68 4.60
CA THR A 160 21.69 26.35 4.59
C THR A 160 22.31 26.55 5.98
N GLN A 161 21.97 25.68 6.92
CA GLN A 161 22.58 25.58 8.24
C GLN A 161 23.08 24.14 8.44
N PRO A 162 24.07 23.89 9.33
CA PRO A 162 24.53 22.54 9.62
C PRO A 162 23.35 21.66 10.00
N CYS A 163 23.07 20.64 9.19
CA CYS A 163 21.92 19.79 9.38
C CYS A 163 22.21 18.34 9.03
N ARG A 164 21.57 17.44 9.77
CA ARG A 164 21.58 16.02 9.50
C ARG A 164 20.17 15.56 9.19
N ILE A 165 20.07 14.76 8.14
CA ILE A 165 18.81 14.21 7.67
C ILE A 165 19.00 12.71 7.56
N GLN A 166 18.27 11.98 8.39
CA GLN A 166 18.15 10.54 8.24
C GLN A 166 16.80 10.24 7.60
N ALA A 167 16.82 9.71 6.40
CA ALA A 167 15.64 9.24 5.71
C ALA A 167 15.50 7.74 5.90
N THR A 168 14.34 7.28 6.35
CA THR A 168 13.97 5.87 6.46
C THR A 168 12.75 5.61 5.62
N PHE A 169 12.73 4.49 4.90
CA PHE A 169 11.52 3.95 4.30
C PHE A 169 11.09 2.75 5.12
N GLU A 170 9.97 2.90 5.80
CA GLU A 170 9.41 1.92 6.72
C GLU A 170 8.14 1.31 6.10
N VAL A 171 7.90 0.05 6.40
CA VAL A 171 6.75 -0.70 5.91
C VAL A 171 6.11 -1.42 7.07
N GLU A 172 4.78 -1.49 7.07
CA GLU A 172 4.02 -2.33 7.97
C GLU A 172 3.42 -3.53 7.23
N LYS A 173 2.74 -4.41 7.95
CA LYS A 173 2.19 -5.66 7.41
C LYS A 173 1.16 -5.44 6.30
N GLU A 174 0.42 -4.33 6.34
CA GLU A 174 -0.51 -3.89 5.31
C GLU A 174 0.16 -3.29 4.07
N ASP A 175 1.45 -2.97 4.11
CA ASP A 175 2.18 -2.43 2.96
C ASP A 175 2.80 -3.52 2.08
N ILE A 176 2.80 -4.77 2.55
CA ILE A 176 3.45 -5.90 1.89
C ILE A 176 2.39 -6.73 1.16
N HIS A 177 2.62 -7.00 -0.12
CA HIS A 177 1.77 -7.87 -0.92
C HIS A 177 2.57 -9.08 -1.41
N LEU A 178 2.09 -10.29 -1.12
CA LEU A 178 2.61 -11.51 -1.73
C LEU A 178 2.01 -11.67 -3.13
N ILE A 179 2.89 -11.81 -4.11
CA ILE A 179 2.54 -11.90 -5.54
C ILE A 179 2.49 -13.35 -5.98
N ASP A 180 3.43 -14.16 -5.50
CA ASP A 180 3.57 -15.56 -5.90
C ASP A 180 4.29 -16.36 -4.81
N ILE A 181 4.01 -17.67 -4.75
CA ILE A 181 4.59 -18.60 -3.78
C ILE A 181 4.86 -19.93 -4.47
N GLU A 182 6.10 -20.38 -4.42
CA GLU A 182 6.54 -21.62 -5.04
C GLU A 182 7.17 -22.56 -4.01
N GLY A 183 6.71 -23.81 -3.97
CA GLY A 183 7.38 -24.89 -3.24
C GLY A 183 7.22 -24.90 -1.71
N LEU A 184 6.45 -23.97 -1.13
CA LEU A 184 6.21 -23.93 0.32
C LEU A 184 5.12 -24.90 0.79
N TRP A 185 4.10 -25.14 -0.02
CA TRP A 185 3.03 -26.10 0.26
C TRP A 185 2.37 -26.62 -1.03
N LYS A 186 1.57 -27.68 -0.89
CA LYS A 186 0.80 -28.26 -2.00
C LYS A 186 -0.48 -27.46 -2.23
N HIS A 187 -1.02 -27.52 -3.45
CA HIS A 187 -2.20 -26.74 -3.87
C HIS A 187 -3.55 -27.20 -3.27
N ASP A 188 -3.58 -28.25 -2.45
CA ASP A 188 -4.81 -28.77 -1.84
C ASP A 188 -4.99 -28.18 -0.43
N ILE A 189 -5.23 -26.88 -0.36
CA ILE A 189 -5.56 -26.17 0.88
C ILE A 189 -6.79 -25.29 0.67
N THR A 190 -7.56 -25.11 1.73
CA THR A 190 -8.77 -24.27 1.69
C THR A 190 -8.43 -22.78 1.59
N PRO A 191 -9.36 -21.93 1.11
CA PRO A 191 -9.16 -20.49 1.11
C PRO A 191 -8.80 -19.92 2.49
N ASN A 192 -9.40 -20.46 3.57
CA ASN A 192 -9.08 -20.05 4.94
C ASN A 192 -7.63 -20.41 5.30
N GLN A 193 -7.17 -21.64 5.04
CA GLN A 193 -5.76 -22.00 5.27
C GLN A 193 -4.81 -21.12 4.44
N HIS A 194 -5.16 -20.85 3.18
CA HIS A 194 -4.35 -19.98 2.31
C HIS A 194 -4.19 -18.57 2.90
N ALA A 195 -5.29 -17.96 3.34
CA ALA A 195 -5.30 -16.65 3.99
C ALA A 195 -4.40 -16.62 5.25
N ILE A 196 -4.49 -17.64 6.09
CA ILE A 196 -3.67 -17.75 7.30
C ILE A 196 -2.19 -17.90 6.95
N LEU A 197 -1.85 -18.77 6.00
CA LEU A 197 -0.48 -19.01 5.56
C LEU A 197 0.15 -17.77 4.95
N GLU A 198 -0.55 -17.09 4.03
CA GLU A 198 -0.07 -15.81 3.48
C GLU A 198 0.22 -14.81 4.58
N ARG A 199 -0.66 -14.75 5.60
CA ARG A 199 -0.46 -13.78 6.67
C ARG A 199 0.72 -14.11 7.57
N ILE A 200 0.92 -15.38 7.91
CA ILE A 200 2.11 -15.85 8.63
C ILE A 200 3.38 -15.45 7.87
N LEU A 201 3.42 -15.65 6.56
CA LEU A 201 4.57 -15.31 5.73
C LEU A 201 4.87 -13.80 5.71
N ILE A 202 3.84 -12.97 5.60
CA ILE A 202 3.99 -11.50 5.64
C ILE A 202 4.55 -11.05 6.99
N ILE A 203 4.02 -11.56 8.10
CA ILE A 203 4.49 -11.21 9.45
C ILE A 203 5.94 -11.66 9.63
N TYR A 204 6.28 -12.87 9.19
CA TYR A 204 7.66 -13.36 9.22
C TYR A 204 8.61 -12.47 8.41
N LEU A 205 8.24 -12.12 7.18
CA LEU A 205 9.05 -11.26 6.31
C LEU A 205 9.24 -9.88 6.95
N LEU A 206 8.17 -9.30 7.50
CA LEU A 206 8.20 -8.02 8.17
C LEU A 206 9.18 -8.04 9.36
N GLU A 207 8.97 -8.94 10.31
CA GLU A 207 9.70 -8.95 11.58
C GLU A 207 11.16 -9.39 11.43
N THR A 208 11.45 -10.31 10.49
CA THR A 208 12.81 -10.87 10.35
C THR A 208 13.65 -10.19 9.28
N LYS A 209 13.02 -9.52 8.31
CA LYS A 209 13.73 -8.96 7.15
C LYS A 209 13.48 -7.48 6.93
N LEU A 210 12.26 -6.98 7.09
CA LEU A 210 11.93 -5.62 6.66
C LEU A 210 12.08 -4.59 7.79
N LYS A 211 11.78 -4.95 9.05
CA LYS A 211 11.94 -4.06 10.21
C LYS A 211 13.40 -3.91 10.67
N PRO A 212 13.78 -2.79 11.32
CA PRO A 212 12.92 -1.62 11.62
C PRO A 212 12.62 -0.77 10.38
N ASP A 213 13.51 -0.76 9.40
CA ASP A 213 13.37 -0.02 8.16
C ASP A 213 13.89 -0.83 6.96
N LEU A 214 13.22 -0.70 5.82
CA LEU A 214 13.56 -1.41 4.59
C LEU A 214 14.80 -0.81 3.93
N SER A 215 14.86 0.53 3.93
CA SER A 215 16.01 1.29 3.44
C SER A 215 16.18 2.57 4.24
N TRP A 216 17.42 2.96 4.46
CA TRP A 216 17.74 4.26 5.04
C TRP A 216 18.93 4.92 4.35
N ILE A 217 18.93 6.25 4.35
CA ILE A 217 20.00 7.10 3.83
C ILE A 217 20.23 8.24 4.82
N GLN A 218 21.49 8.52 5.13
CA GLN A 218 21.86 9.68 5.93
C GLN A 218 22.63 10.71 5.12
N LEU A 219 22.09 11.91 5.08
CA LEU A 219 22.73 13.09 4.51
C LEU A 219 23.21 14.02 5.62
N CYS A 220 24.36 14.67 5.38
CA CYS A 220 24.86 15.72 6.25
C CYS A 220 25.31 16.93 5.42
N TYR A 221 24.96 18.11 5.90
CA TYR A 221 25.47 19.39 5.47
C TYR A 221 26.29 20.00 6.61
N ASP A 222 27.57 20.26 6.35
CA ASP A 222 28.48 20.99 7.27
C ASP A 222 28.55 20.46 8.72
N CYS A 223 28.34 19.16 8.93
CA CYS A 223 28.53 18.50 10.24
C CYS A 223 29.90 17.82 10.33
N ALA A 224 30.53 17.89 11.50
CA ALA A 224 31.77 17.16 11.80
C ALA A 224 31.56 15.63 11.74
N ASN A 225 32.59 14.89 11.30
CA ASN A 225 32.57 13.45 11.02
C ASN A 225 32.00 12.61 12.18
N VAL A 226 31.19 11.59 11.86
CA VAL A 226 30.73 10.57 12.82
C VAL A 226 30.98 9.16 12.28
N GLU A 227 31.48 8.30 13.16
CA GLU A 227 31.88 6.91 12.96
C GLU A 227 30.73 5.96 12.60
N LYS A 228 31.09 4.88 11.90
CA LYS A 228 30.20 3.79 11.51
C LYS A 228 30.01 2.83 12.69
N ASN A 229 28.82 2.81 13.28
CA ASN A 229 28.42 1.70 14.15
C ASN A 229 27.63 0.68 13.34
N ASN A 230 28.30 -0.44 13.05
CA ASN A 230 27.63 -1.66 12.61
C ASN A 230 27.09 -2.37 13.84
N THR A 231 25.80 -2.68 13.84
CA THR A 231 25.28 -3.79 14.63
C THR A 231 24.35 -4.62 13.75
N SER A 232 24.66 -5.91 13.67
CA SER A 232 23.72 -6.95 13.30
C SER A 232 23.88 -8.06 14.32
N ILE A 233 22.79 -8.36 15.03
CA ILE A 233 22.57 -9.66 15.64
C ILE A 233 21.36 -10.21 14.92
N ILE A 234 21.52 -11.36 14.26
CA ILE A 234 20.41 -12.16 13.77
C ILE A 234 20.56 -13.51 14.48
N THR A 235 19.58 -13.85 15.31
CA THR A 235 19.45 -15.18 15.89
C THR A 235 18.24 -15.89 15.27
N GLU A 236 18.35 -17.20 15.19
CA GLU A 236 17.49 -18.21 14.57
C GLU A 236 15.96 -17.99 14.70
N VAL A 237 15.30 -17.70 13.57
CA VAL A 237 13.81 -17.71 13.43
C VAL A 237 13.34 -18.79 12.42
N LYS A 238 14.27 -19.58 11.85
CA LYS A 238 13.96 -20.45 10.70
C LYS A 238 13.17 -21.71 11.06
N ILE A 239 13.31 -22.22 12.29
CA ILE A 239 12.69 -23.47 12.73
C ILE A 239 11.20 -23.28 13.04
N GLU A 240 10.80 -22.13 13.61
CA GLU A 240 9.41 -21.88 14.04
C GLU A 240 8.43 -21.76 12.86
N ILE A 241 8.80 -21.13 11.76
CA ILE A 241 7.87 -20.91 10.65
C ILE A 241 7.51 -22.21 9.90
N GLN A 242 8.45 -23.16 9.82
CA GLN A 242 8.20 -24.43 9.13
C GLN A 242 7.15 -25.26 9.88
N GLU A 243 7.30 -25.38 11.19
CA GLU A 243 6.35 -26.10 12.05
C GLU A 243 4.97 -25.43 12.02
N LEU A 244 4.93 -24.10 12.02
CA LEU A 244 3.68 -23.35 11.94
C LEU A 244 2.96 -23.57 10.61
N ILE A 245 3.67 -23.50 9.48
CA ILE A 245 3.11 -23.81 8.15
C ILE A 245 2.55 -25.24 8.13
N GLU A 246 3.30 -26.21 8.63
CA GLU A 246 2.86 -27.61 8.67
C GLU A 246 1.63 -27.80 9.56
N SER A 247 1.56 -27.12 10.71
CA SER A 247 0.41 -27.17 11.62
C SER A 247 -0.89 -26.67 10.98
N ILE A 248 -0.81 -25.65 10.11
CA ILE A 248 -1.96 -25.11 9.39
C ILE A 248 -2.39 -26.00 8.24
N ILE A 249 -1.43 -26.54 7.47
CA ILE A 249 -1.73 -27.43 6.34
C ILE A 249 -2.35 -28.74 6.83
N THR A 250 -1.87 -29.28 7.95
CA THR A 250 -2.32 -30.55 8.52
C THR A 250 -3.48 -30.40 9.51
N ALA A 251 -3.96 -29.17 9.73
CA ALA A 251 -5.07 -28.88 10.62
C ALA A 251 -6.32 -29.68 10.21
N LYS A 252 -7.01 -30.26 11.20
CA LYS A 252 -8.28 -30.99 10.98
C LYS A 252 -9.49 -30.08 10.79
N THR A 253 -9.27 -28.78 10.78
CA THR A 253 -10.28 -27.74 10.71
C THR A 253 -10.01 -26.81 9.54
N HIS A 254 -11.08 -26.27 8.98
CA HIS A 254 -11.05 -25.21 7.99
C HIS A 254 -11.71 -23.94 8.53
N ASN A 255 -12.13 -23.94 9.80
CA ASN A 255 -12.72 -22.77 10.43
C ASN A 255 -11.64 -21.69 10.61
N PHE A 256 -11.92 -20.48 10.15
CA PHE A 256 -10.95 -19.39 10.18
C PHE A 256 -10.46 -19.05 11.58
N MET A 257 -11.36 -19.02 12.58
CA MET A 257 -11.02 -18.66 13.96
C MET A 257 -10.15 -19.73 14.62
N GLU A 258 -10.47 -21.01 14.40
CA GLU A 258 -9.64 -22.11 14.90
C GLU A 258 -8.25 -22.12 14.24
N LEU A 259 -8.16 -21.83 12.94
CA LEU A 259 -6.86 -21.69 12.26
C LEU A 259 -6.07 -20.48 12.77
N CYS A 260 -6.71 -19.35 13.08
CA CYS A 260 -6.06 -18.22 13.74
C CYS A 260 -5.48 -18.62 15.10
N GLN A 261 -6.21 -19.42 15.89
CA GLN A 261 -5.72 -19.93 17.18
C GLN A 261 -4.48 -20.82 17.00
N ILE A 262 -4.48 -21.73 16.01
CA ILE A 262 -3.31 -22.56 15.69
C ILE A 262 -2.13 -21.68 15.28
N ALA A 263 -2.38 -20.64 14.48
CA ALA A 263 -1.37 -19.71 14.00
C ALA A 263 -0.91 -18.67 15.05
N ASN A 264 -1.55 -18.62 16.22
CA ASN A 264 -1.42 -17.54 17.20
C ASN A 264 -1.61 -16.14 16.58
N LEU A 265 -2.61 -16.00 15.70
CA LEU A 265 -3.00 -14.73 15.08
C LEU A 265 -4.25 -14.17 15.76
N ASN A 266 -4.25 -12.86 15.98
CA ASN A 266 -5.44 -12.15 16.44
C ASN A 266 -6.23 -11.64 15.22
N PRO A 267 -7.42 -12.21 14.94
CA PRO A 267 -8.23 -11.85 13.77
C PRO A 267 -8.59 -10.36 13.72
N ALA A 268 -8.67 -9.69 14.87
CA ALA A 268 -9.08 -8.29 14.95
C ALA A 268 -7.97 -7.29 14.56
N ILE A 269 -6.69 -7.67 14.56
CA ILE A 269 -5.58 -6.74 14.30
C ILE A 269 -4.55 -7.29 13.33
N ASP A 270 -4.47 -8.60 13.18
CA ASP A 270 -3.47 -9.24 12.34
C ASP A 270 -3.89 -9.35 10.90
N PHE A 271 -5.11 -8.99 10.50
CA PHE A 271 -5.54 -9.08 9.09
C PHE A 271 -5.70 -7.73 8.38
N ILE A 272 -5.20 -6.64 8.95
CA ILE A 272 -5.04 -5.36 8.24
C ILE A 272 -4.22 -5.54 6.95
N GLY A 273 -4.77 -5.08 5.82
CA GLY A 273 -4.24 -5.30 4.47
C GLY A 273 -4.16 -6.76 4.03
N GLY A 274 -4.75 -7.68 4.79
CA GLY A 274 -4.69 -9.12 4.54
C GLY A 274 -5.50 -9.55 3.32
N ASN A 275 -5.10 -10.66 2.70
CA ASN A 275 -5.80 -11.25 1.58
C ASN A 275 -6.70 -12.40 2.05
N LEU A 276 -7.99 -12.12 2.15
CA LEU A 276 -9.05 -13.01 2.61
C LEU A 276 -10.00 -13.34 1.44
N ARG A 277 -9.45 -13.55 0.25
CA ARG A 277 -10.23 -13.79 -0.96
C ARG A 277 -10.89 -15.17 -0.89
N GLY A 278 -12.21 -15.22 -1.10
CA GLY A 278 -12.96 -16.48 -1.16
C GLY A 278 -13.01 -17.27 0.15
N THR A 279 -12.56 -16.68 1.26
CA THR A 279 -12.63 -17.28 2.59
C THR A 279 -14.06 -17.38 3.09
N THR A 280 -14.28 -18.21 4.10
CA THR A 280 -15.60 -18.44 4.70
C THR A 280 -15.56 -18.12 6.18
N PHE A 281 -16.46 -17.24 6.62
CA PHE A 281 -16.51 -16.74 8.01
C PHE A 281 -17.86 -16.93 8.70
N ASN A 282 -18.95 -17.18 7.97
CA ASN A 282 -20.32 -17.43 8.45
C ASN A 282 -20.54 -17.26 9.98
N GLY A 283 -20.98 -16.08 10.40
CA GLY A 283 -21.26 -15.79 11.80
C GLY A 283 -20.05 -15.50 12.70
N CYS A 284 -18.86 -15.26 12.14
CA CYS A 284 -17.69 -14.84 12.94
C CYS A 284 -17.88 -13.44 13.53
N ASP A 285 -17.22 -13.21 14.65
CA ASP A 285 -17.15 -11.91 15.31
C ASP A 285 -15.84 -11.19 14.94
N PHE A 286 -15.98 -10.11 14.17
CA PHE A 286 -14.97 -9.11 13.86
C PHE A 286 -15.40 -7.72 14.34
N SER A 287 -16.25 -7.65 15.37
CA SER A 287 -16.66 -6.38 15.95
C SER A 287 -15.42 -5.61 16.45
N SER A 288 -15.39 -4.30 16.18
CA SER A 288 -14.26 -3.41 16.48
C SER A 288 -12.91 -3.81 15.85
N ALA A 289 -12.87 -4.74 14.90
CA ALA A 289 -11.64 -5.16 14.25
C ALA A 289 -11.04 -4.06 13.37
N ASN A 290 -9.72 -3.98 13.31
CA ASN A 290 -9.01 -3.20 12.31
C ASN A 290 -8.66 -4.07 11.10
N LEU A 291 -9.47 -3.92 10.06
CA LEU A 291 -9.42 -4.64 8.80
C LEU A 291 -9.23 -3.65 7.63
N TYR A 292 -8.57 -2.52 7.89
CA TYR A 292 -8.21 -1.53 6.87
C TYR A 292 -7.52 -2.19 5.67
N ARG A 293 -7.96 -1.86 4.45
CA ARG A 293 -7.46 -2.40 3.17
C ARG A 293 -7.52 -3.93 3.00
N VAL A 294 -8.27 -4.64 3.83
CA VAL A 294 -8.40 -6.10 3.69
C VAL A 294 -9.10 -6.46 2.37
N ASN A 295 -8.75 -7.60 1.78
CA ASN A 295 -9.37 -8.10 0.56
C ASN A 295 -10.27 -9.30 0.84
N PHE A 296 -11.58 -9.07 0.92
CA PHE A 296 -12.65 -10.07 1.06
C PHE A 296 -13.31 -10.45 -0.27
N ARG A 297 -12.68 -10.21 -1.43
CA ARG A 297 -13.33 -10.45 -2.74
C ARG A 297 -13.86 -11.89 -2.83
N GLY A 298 -15.16 -12.04 -3.13
CA GLY A 298 -15.82 -13.34 -3.24
C GLY A 298 -15.89 -14.17 -1.94
N ALA A 299 -15.58 -13.58 -0.78
CA ALA A 299 -15.68 -14.27 0.50
C ALA A 299 -17.16 -14.49 0.89
N ASN A 300 -17.40 -15.51 1.70
CA ASN A 300 -18.68 -15.75 2.36
C ASN A 300 -18.60 -15.18 3.79
N LEU A 301 -19.33 -14.09 4.00
CA LEU A 301 -19.37 -13.25 5.19
C LEU A 301 -20.80 -13.18 5.76
N ASN A 302 -21.65 -14.15 5.41
CA ASN A 302 -23.03 -14.17 5.88
C ASN A 302 -23.10 -14.13 7.41
N ASP A 303 -24.03 -13.32 7.93
CA ASP A 303 -24.28 -13.13 9.37
C ASP A 303 -23.03 -12.74 10.19
N THR A 304 -21.94 -12.29 9.56
CA THR A 304 -20.70 -11.92 10.25
C THR A 304 -20.88 -10.57 10.95
N ASP A 305 -20.34 -10.44 12.16
CA ASP A 305 -20.37 -9.19 12.92
C ASP A 305 -19.13 -8.36 12.62
N PHE A 306 -19.34 -7.21 12.00
CA PHE A 306 -18.36 -6.15 11.71
C PHE A 306 -18.74 -4.83 12.40
N SER A 307 -19.61 -4.87 13.42
CA SER A 307 -20.04 -3.65 14.12
C SER A 307 -18.84 -2.90 14.67
N ASP A 308 -18.79 -1.59 14.45
CA ASP A 308 -17.70 -0.69 14.84
C ASP A 308 -16.31 -1.03 14.23
N ALA A 309 -16.23 -1.94 13.25
CA ALA A 309 -14.97 -2.32 12.61
C ALA A 309 -14.44 -1.22 11.66
N ASN A 310 -13.12 -1.11 11.56
CA ASN A 310 -12.49 -0.33 10.49
C ASN A 310 -12.30 -1.21 9.26
N LEU A 311 -13.10 -0.97 8.24
CA LEU A 311 -13.10 -1.61 6.92
C LEU A 311 -12.79 -0.59 5.80
N SER A 312 -12.21 0.55 6.15
CA SER A 312 -11.91 1.58 5.15
C SER A 312 -10.96 1.02 4.08
N ASN A 313 -11.25 1.34 2.82
CA ASN A 313 -10.56 0.81 1.64
C ASN A 313 -10.60 -0.74 1.49
N ALA A 314 -11.47 -1.45 2.20
CA ALA A 314 -11.61 -2.90 2.04
C ALA A 314 -12.23 -3.28 0.69
N LYS A 315 -11.88 -4.47 0.18
CA LYS A 315 -12.37 -4.98 -1.11
C LYS A 315 -13.34 -6.13 -0.89
N PHE A 316 -14.63 -5.89 -1.12
CA PHE A 316 -15.72 -6.86 -1.00
C PHE A 316 -16.28 -7.32 -2.35
N GLY A 317 -15.59 -7.06 -3.47
CA GLY A 317 -16.14 -7.32 -4.80
C GLY A 317 -16.70 -8.74 -4.96
N GLY A 318 -17.99 -8.89 -5.23
CA GLY A 318 -18.66 -10.19 -5.36
C GLY A 318 -18.76 -11.04 -4.08
N ALA A 319 -18.46 -10.48 -2.90
CA ALA A 319 -18.62 -11.16 -1.61
C ALA A 319 -20.10 -11.26 -1.21
N ASP A 320 -20.41 -12.25 -0.36
CA ASP A 320 -21.74 -12.41 0.23
C ASP A 320 -21.72 -12.01 1.70
N LEU A 321 -22.24 -10.82 2.00
CA LEU A 321 -22.41 -10.27 3.34
C LEU A 321 -23.89 -10.26 3.74
N SER A 322 -24.69 -11.19 3.22
CA SER A 322 -26.12 -11.19 3.53
C SER A 322 -26.34 -11.40 5.04
N GLY A 323 -27.18 -10.56 5.66
CA GLY A 323 -27.42 -10.57 7.10
C GLY A 323 -26.28 -10.04 7.98
N ALA A 324 -25.16 -9.56 7.41
CA ALA A 324 -24.03 -9.07 8.20
C ALA A 324 -24.39 -7.87 9.09
N PHE A 325 -23.77 -7.78 10.27
CA PHE A 325 -23.89 -6.64 11.17
C PHE A 325 -22.74 -5.67 10.89
N LEU A 326 -23.04 -4.47 10.42
CA LEU A 326 -22.08 -3.45 10.01
C LEU A 326 -22.42 -2.10 10.68
N GLY A 327 -23.07 -2.16 11.85
CA GLY A 327 -23.49 -0.96 12.57
C GLY A 327 -22.26 -0.11 12.94
N ASN A 328 -22.30 1.18 12.61
CA ASN A 328 -21.20 2.14 12.81
C ASN A 328 -19.84 1.74 12.20
N ALA A 329 -19.77 0.71 11.36
CA ALA A 329 -18.53 0.30 10.73
C ALA A 329 -18.02 1.40 9.79
N ASP A 330 -16.69 1.54 9.70
CA ASP A 330 -16.07 2.44 8.73
C ASP A 330 -15.80 1.71 7.43
N LEU A 331 -16.61 1.94 6.41
CA LEU A 331 -16.45 1.42 5.04
C LEU A 331 -16.08 2.54 4.05
N SER A 332 -15.45 3.64 4.52
CA SER A 332 -15.06 4.72 3.60
C SER A 332 -14.14 4.18 2.51
N ASP A 333 -14.44 4.55 1.26
CA ASP A 333 -13.71 4.14 0.05
C ASP A 333 -13.65 2.60 -0.16
N ALA A 334 -14.50 1.82 0.52
CA ALA A 334 -14.58 0.37 0.31
C ALA A 334 -15.19 0.02 -1.06
N ASP A 335 -14.75 -1.09 -1.65
CA ASP A 335 -15.27 -1.61 -2.92
C ASP A 335 -16.26 -2.76 -2.69
N LEU A 336 -17.56 -2.47 -2.73
CA LEU A 336 -18.67 -3.41 -2.59
C LEU A 336 -19.26 -3.82 -3.95
N HIS A 337 -18.56 -3.58 -5.06
CA HIS A 337 -19.08 -3.86 -6.39
C HIS A 337 -19.49 -5.33 -6.56
N ARG A 338 -20.73 -5.57 -7.00
CA ARG A 338 -21.34 -6.91 -7.12
C ARG A 338 -21.45 -7.72 -5.82
N ALA A 339 -21.19 -7.11 -4.66
CA ALA A 339 -21.42 -7.78 -3.38
C ALA A 339 -22.93 -7.99 -3.13
N SER A 340 -23.27 -8.96 -2.29
CA SER A 340 -24.59 -9.02 -1.66
C SER A 340 -24.48 -8.49 -0.24
N ILE A 341 -25.27 -7.46 0.11
CA ILE A 341 -25.46 -6.98 1.48
C ILE A 341 -26.94 -7.03 1.85
N ALA A 342 -27.68 -7.98 1.25
CA ALA A 342 -29.10 -8.16 1.51
C ALA A 342 -29.35 -8.45 2.99
N LEU A 343 -30.39 -7.87 3.58
CA LEU A 343 -30.71 -7.99 5.02
C LEU A 343 -29.61 -7.47 5.98
N ALA A 344 -28.50 -6.94 5.49
CA ALA A 344 -27.42 -6.44 6.35
C ALA A 344 -27.82 -5.17 7.09
N ASN A 345 -27.24 -4.98 8.28
CA ASN A 345 -27.44 -3.79 9.09
C ASN A 345 -26.27 -2.81 8.98
N LEU A 346 -26.37 -1.77 8.16
CA LEU A 346 -25.38 -0.69 8.03
C LEU A 346 -25.82 0.60 8.75
N SER A 347 -26.64 0.50 9.79
CA SER A 347 -27.08 1.68 10.53
C SER A 347 -25.89 2.45 11.11
N GLY A 348 -25.81 3.76 10.84
CA GLY A 348 -24.70 4.61 11.29
C GLY A 348 -23.34 4.37 10.62
N ALA A 349 -23.23 3.46 9.66
CA ALA A 349 -21.96 3.15 8.99
C ALA A 349 -21.43 4.32 8.16
N ASN A 350 -20.11 4.46 8.05
CA ASN A 350 -19.48 5.40 7.13
C ASN A 350 -19.26 4.73 5.77
N LEU A 351 -19.97 5.15 4.73
CA LEU A 351 -19.84 4.67 3.34
C LEU A 351 -19.29 5.76 2.42
N ARG A 352 -18.65 6.80 2.96
CA ARG A 352 -18.15 7.92 2.16
C ARG A 352 -17.23 7.41 1.05
N GLY A 353 -17.52 7.77 -0.20
CA GLY A 353 -16.72 7.36 -1.37
C GLY A 353 -16.81 5.87 -1.74
N ALA A 354 -17.55 5.05 -0.99
CA ALA A 354 -17.64 3.61 -1.23
C ALA A 354 -18.28 3.30 -2.60
N ASN A 355 -17.81 2.23 -3.24
CA ASN A 355 -18.36 1.76 -4.51
C ASN A 355 -19.40 0.66 -4.26
N LEU A 356 -20.69 1.00 -4.35
CA LEU A 356 -21.82 0.07 -4.26
C LEU A 356 -22.43 -0.24 -5.65
N CYS A 357 -21.68 -0.12 -6.75
CA CYS A 357 -22.24 -0.45 -8.07
C CYS A 357 -22.55 -1.95 -8.20
N GLU A 358 -23.71 -2.30 -8.75
CA GLU A 358 -24.20 -3.67 -8.95
C GLU A 358 -24.38 -4.47 -7.64
N THR A 359 -24.40 -3.79 -6.49
CA THR A 359 -24.60 -4.42 -5.17
C THR A 359 -26.07 -4.76 -4.95
N ASN A 360 -26.34 -5.92 -4.35
CA ASN A 360 -27.68 -6.30 -3.89
C ASN A 360 -27.97 -5.71 -2.49
N LEU A 361 -28.88 -4.74 -2.44
CA LEU A 361 -29.31 -3.98 -1.26
C LEU A 361 -30.69 -4.38 -0.74
N THR A 362 -31.19 -5.56 -1.13
CA THR A 362 -32.54 -6.01 -0.75
C THR A 362 -32.70 -6.06 0.76
N ASN A 363 -33.61 -5.26 1.31
CA ASN A 363 -33.89 -5.14 2.74
C ASN A 363 -32.68 -4.74 3.60
N THR A 364 -31.70 -4.02 3.02
CA THR A 364 -30.55 -3.49 3.77
C THR A 364 -30.96 -2.27 4.60
N ASN A 365 -30.50 -2.19 5.85
CA ASN A 365 -30.71 -1.00 6.68
C ASN A 365 -29.58 0.03 6.48
N LEU A 366 -29.87 1.16 5.83
CA LEU A 366 -28.94 2.29 5.65
C LEU A 366 -29.31 3.52 6.52
N SER A 367 -30.09 3.33 7.60
CA SER A 367 -30.49 4.43 8.47
C SER A 367 -29.26 5.10 9.13
N GLY A 368 -29.16 6.43 9.01
CA GLY A 368 -28.06 7.19 9.62
C GLY A 368 -26.66 6.98 9.02
N ALA A 369 -26.48 6.13 8.00
CA ALA A 369 -25.19 5.95 7.34
C ALA A 369 -24.67 7.25 6.66
N ASP A 370 -23.38 7.48 6.59
CA ASP A 370 -22.83 8.54 5.73
C ASP A 370 -22.61 7.99 4.32
N VAL A 371 -23.40 8.43 3.35
CA VAL A 371 -23.31 7.98 1.94
C VAL A 371 -22.72 9.06 1.02
N THR A 372 -22.04 10.06 1.59
CA THR A 372 -21.44 11.16 0.84
C THR A 372 -20.48 10.62 -0.23
N ALA A 373 -20.72 10.96 -1.49
CA ALA A 373 -19.95 10.48 -2.65
C ALA A 373 -19.95 8.94 -2.85
N ALA A 374 -20.77 8.19 -2.11
CA ALA A 374 -20.94 6.76 -2.35
C ALA A 374 -21.58 6.53 -3.72
N ARG A 375 -21.07 5.56 -4.48
CA ARG A 375 -21.44 5.34 -5.88
C ARG A 375 -22.42 4.17 -6.01
N PHE A 376 -23.55 4.42 -6.65
CA PHE A 376 -24.60 3.45 -6.93
C PHE A 376 -24.85 3.37 -8.44
N LYS A 377 -25.11 2.17 -8.94
CA LYS A 377 -25.48 1.89 -10.33
C LYS A 377 -26.01 0.46 -10.42
N ASN A 378 -27.12 0.24 -11.14
CA ASN A 378 -27.67 -1.11 -11.38
C ASN A 378 -27.88 -1.95 -10.10
N ASN A 379 -28.30 -1.30 -9.01
CA ASN A 379 -28.54 -1.95 -7.74
C ASN A 379 -29.90 -2.64 -7.67
N THR A 380 -29.97 -3.80 -7.02
CA THR A 380 -31.25 -4.43 -6.64
C THR A 380 -31.65 -4.03 -5.23
N GLY A 381 -32.95 -3.94 -4.95
CA GLY A 381 -33.46 -3.64 -3.61
C GLY A 381 -33.54 -2.15 -3.24
N ILE A 382 -33.25 -1.25 -4.18
CA ILE A 382 -33.45 0.20 -4.01
C ILE A 382 -34.83 0.59 -4.56
N SER A 383 -35.69 1.15 -3.71
CA SER A 383 -36.93 1.81 -4.14
C SER A 383 -36.64 3.25 -4.61
N GLU A 384 -37.54 3.86 -5.39
CA GLU A 384 -37.39 5.26 -5.80
C GLU A 384 -37.31 6.21 -4.60
N GLU A 385 -38.09 5.99 -3.54
CA GLU A 385 -38.01 6.77 -2.30
C GLU A 385 -36.63 6.67 -1.64
N MET A 386 -36.08 5.46 -1.57
CA MET A 386 -34.76 5.23 -0.99
C MET A 386 -33.67 5.89 -1.85
N LYS A 387 -33.79 5.81 -3.18
CA LYS A 387 -32.88 6.48 -4.11
C LYS A 387 -32.86 8.00 -3.89
N ASP A 388 -34.03 8.63 -3.82
CA ASP A 388 -34.15 10.08 -3.58
C ASP A 388 -33.53 10.47 -2.22
N ASN A 389 -33.77 9.67 -1.17
CA ASN A 389 -33.16 9.89 0.14
C ASN A 389 -31.62 9.81 0.09
N LEU A 390 -31.08 8.82 -0.62
CA LEU A 390 -29.63 8.64 -0.75
C LEU A 390 -28.99 9.80 -1.52
N ILE A 391 -29.61 10.26 -2.61
CA ILE A 391 -29.15 11.41 -3.39
C ILE A 391 -29.11 12.68 -2.52
N GLN A 392 -30.15 12.93 -1.72
CA GLN A 392 -30.20 14.06 -0.79
C GLN A 392 -29.07 14.01 0.27
N ARG A 393 -28.59 12.82 0.60
CA ARG A 393 -27.45 12.58 1.51
C ARG A 393 -26.09 12.57 0.81
N GLY A 394 -26.03 12.93 -0.47
CA GLY A 394 -24.80 13.09 -1.23
C GLY A 394 -24.34 11.84 -1.99
N ALA A 395 -25.17 10.81 -2.10
CA ALA A 395 -24.87 9.64 -2.94
C ALA A 395 -24.86 10.00 -4.44
N ILE A 396 -24.03 9.31 -5.20
CA ILE A 396 -23.88 9.47 -6.64
C ILE A 396 -24.50 8.26 -7.34
N PHE A 397 -25.57 8.47 -8.10
CA PHE A 397 -26.13 7.45 -8.99
C PHE A 397 -25.58 7.68 -10.40
N ALA A 398 -24.75 6.76 -10.90
CA ALA A 398 -24.25 6.82 -12.27
C ALA A 398 -25.33 6.34 -13.25
N GLU A 399 -25.40 6.98 -14.43
CA GLU A 399 -26.26 6.58 -15.55
C GLU A 399 -25.93 5.19 -16.11
#